data_AF-A0A956IH81-F1
#
_entry.id   AF-A0A956IH81-F1
#
_cell.length_a   1.000
_cell.length_b   1.000
_cell.length_c   1.000
_cell.angle_alpha   90.00
_cell.angle_beta   90.00
_cell.angle_gamma   90.00
#
_symmetry.space_group_name_H-M   'P 1'
#
loop_
_entity.id
_entity.type
_entity.pdbx_description
1 polymer ?
#
loop_
_entity_poly.entity_id
_entity_poly.type
_entity_poly.pdbx_seq_one_letter_code
_entity_poly.pdbx_strand_id
1 'polypeptide(L)'
;MPRFMARLPLPLGLAAALLLGGACIKDRFTEPPPPPTEDNDDACSDDVDNDGDGLIDCVDKDCYPGGEPVSVCAKTVDAEVGEALCGDGIDNDGDGYFDCDDKECNGDDGQPAVRFCIEADEESCSDDNDNNGNGFIDCADFSCQSLEVCR
;
A
#
# COMPACT_ATOMS: atom_id res chain seq x y z
N MET A 1 69.40 -46.52 -16.52
CA MET A 1 70.68 -46.48 -15.76
C MET A 1 71.74 -45.80 -16.62
N PRO A 2 72.78 -45.16 -16.05
CA PRO A 2 72.84 -44.39 -14.80
C PRO A 2 72.40 -42.93 -15.14
N ARG A 3 72.87 -41.76 -14.67
CA ARG A 3 73.74 -41.27 -13.55
C ARG A 3 72.91 -40.21 -12.80
N PHE A 4 72.88 -40.16 -11.46
CA PHE A 4 73.89 -39.59 -10.55
C PHE A 4 74.15 -38.09 -10.69
N MET A 5 73.87 -37.35 -9.60
CA MET A 5 74.05 -35.90 -9.44
C MET A 5 75.52 -35.49 -9.30
N ALA A 6 75.83 -34.25 -9.67
CA ALA A 6 77.02 -33.51 -9.22
C ALA A 6 76.57 -32.18 -8.57
N ARG A 7 77.29 -31.73 -7.54
CA ARG A 7 76.98 -30.53 -6.72
C ARG A 7 77.89 -29.37 -7.13
N LEU A 8 77.45 -28.11 -6.95
CA LEU A 8 78.17 -27.01 -6.26
C LEU A 8 77.21 -25.79 -6.05
N PRO A 9 77.55 -24.64 -5.42
CA PRO A 9 76.71 -24.12 -4.34
C PRO A 9 76.19 -22.67 -4.50
N LEU A 10 75.45 -22.23 -3.47
CA LEU A 10 75.14 -20.87 -2.97
C LEU A 10 75.79 -19.65 -3.69
N PRO A 11 75.03 -18.56 -3.84
CA PRO A 11 74.89 -17.64 -2.69
C PRO A 11 73.45 -17.22 -2.34
N LEU A 12 73.30 -16.64 -1.15
CA LEU A 12 72.10 -15.92 -0.71
C LEU A 12 71.88 -14.68 -1.60
N GLY A 13 70.77 -14.61 -2.31
CA GLY A 13 70.28 -13.39 -2.97
C GLY A 13 68.99 -12.93 -2.31
N LEU A 14 69.04 -11.81 -1.58
CA LEU A 14 67.88 -11.28 -0.85
C LEU A 14 66.94 -10.53 -1.80
N ALA A 15 66.17 -11.29 -2.60
CA ALA A 15 65.17 -10.73 -3.50
C ALA A 15 63.98 -10.18 -2.69
N ALA A 16 63.96 -8.86 -2.47
CA ALA A 16 62.83 -8.18 -1.87
C ALA A 16 61.58 -8.36 -2.77
N ALA A 17 60.58 -9.07 -2.26
CA ALA A 17 59.31 -9.24 -2.95
C ALA A 17 58.58 -7.89 -2.99
N LEU A 18 58.73 -7.16 -4.11
CA LEU A 18 57.93 -5.98 -4.39
C LEU A 18 56.50 -6.42 -4.71
N LEU A 19 55.76 -6.75 -3.66
CA LEU A 19 54.31 -6.92 -3.71
C LEU A 19 53.72 -5.59 -4.16
N LEU A 20 53.48 -5.47 -5.48
CA LEU A 20 52.53 -4.53 -6.02
C LEU A 20 51.18 -4.90 -5.42
N GLY A 21 50.87 -4.28 -4.28
CA GLY A 21 49.58 -4.41 -3.63
C GLY A 21 48.54 -3.95 -4.61
N GLY A 22 47.85 -4.91 -5.23
CA GLY A 22 46.64 -4.64 -5.98
C GLY A 22 45.65 -4.04 -5.00
N ALA A 23 45.61 -2.72 -4.97
CA ALA A 23 44.58 -2.00 -4.25
C ALA A 23 43.27 -2.43 -4.91
N CYS A 24 42.52 -3.29 -4.23
CA CYS A 24 41.12 -3.45 -4.52
C CYS A 24 40.52 -2.06 -4.34
N ILE A 25 40.33 -1.36 -5.46
CA ILE A 25 39.36 -0.29 -5.52
C ILE A 25 38.08 -0.92 -4.99
N LYS A 26 37.65 -0.44 -3.83
CA LYS A 26 36.25 -0.58 -3.45
C LYS A 26 35.53 0.33 -4.42
N ASP A 27 35.26 -0.22 -5.61
CA ASP A 27 34.34 0.36 -6.55
C ASP A 27 33.11 0.73 -5.74
N ARG A 28 32.74 2.01 -5.80
CA ARG A 28 31.54 2.47 -5.13
C ARG A 28 30.37 1.90 -5.91
N PHE A 29 30.00 0.67 -5.55
CA PHE A 29 28.60 0.35 -5.31
C PHE A 29 28.08 1.43 -4.36
N THR A 30 27.66 2.55 -4.93
CA THR A 30 26.37 3.10 -4.56
C THR A 30 25.41 1.93 -4.65
N GLU A 31 24.95 1.46 -3.51
CA GLU A 31 23.78 0.59 -3.46
C GLU A 31 22.69 1.28 -4.30
N PRO A 32 21.87 0.52 -5.05
CA PRO A 32 20.74 1.12 -5.74
C PRO A 32 19.92 1.93 -4.71
N PRO A 33 19.21 2.99 -5.12
CA PRO A 33 18.21 3.57 -4.24
C PRO A 33 17.31 2.42 -3.73
N PRO A 34 16.77 2.53 -2.50
CA PRO A 34 15.73 1.59 -2.07
C PRO A 34 14.62 1.54 -3.13
N PRO A 35 13.84 0.44 -3.21
CA PRO A 35 12.58 0.51 -3.93
C PRO A 35 11.78 1.73 -3.40
N PRO A 36 10.96 2.38 -4.24
CA PRO A 36 9.98 3.30 -3.71
C PRO A 36 9.06 2.56 -2.72
N THR A 37 8.51 3.28 -1.76
CA THR A 37 7.71 2.71 -0.66
C THR A 37 6.58 3.65 -0.29
N GLU A 38 5.38 3.08 -0.20
CA GLU A 38 4.20 3.72 0.41
C GLU A 38 4.27 3.61 1.95
N ASP A 39 5.36 4.08 2.56
CA ASP A 39 5.61 3.89 4.01
C ASP A 39 5.63 5.19 4.84
N ASN A 40 5.07 6.28 4.30
CA ASN A 40 5.15 7.61 4.90
C ASN A 40 3.99 8.54 4.53
N ASP A 41 3.73 9.54 5.40
CA ASP A 41 2.59 10.47 5.29
C ASP A 41 2.49 11.21 3.94
N ASP A 42 3.62 11.58 3.32
CA ASP A 42 3.64 12.34 2.05
C ASP A 42 3.33 11.46 0.83
N ALA A 43 3.45 10.13 0.94
CA ALA A 43 3.14 9.18 -0.15
C ALA A 43 1.73 8.60 0.02
N CYS A 44 1.38 8.19 1.25
CA CYS A 44 0.07 7.65 1.61
C CYS A 44 -1.09 8.68 1.62
N SER A 45 -0.94 9.81 0.93
CA SER A 45 -2.00 10.83 0.76
C SER A 45 -1.80 11.72 -0.49
N ASP A 46 -1.24 11.20 -1.58
CA ASP A 46 -0.91 11.96 -2.81
C ASP A 46 -1.62 11.53 -4.11
N ASP A 47 -2.63 10.64 -4.02
CA ASP A 47 -3.41 10.07 -5.15
C ASP A 47 -2.54 9.21 -6.12
N VAL A 48 -1.38 8.69 -5.69
CA VAL A 48 -0.44 7.93 -6.55
C VAL A 48 -0.11 6.54 -5.98
N ASP A 49 0.13 5.60 -6.90
CA ASP A 49 0.78 4.31 -6.65
C ASP A 49 2.31 4.52 -6.78
N ASN A 50 2.99 4.89 -5.68
CA ASN A 50 4.43 5.21 -5.71
C ASN A 50 5.31 3.95 -5.68
N ASP A 51 4.86 2.88 -5.01
CA ASP A 51 5.54 1.57 -4.90
C ASP A 51 5.47 0.76 -6.22
N GLY A 52 4.29 0.74 -6.88
CA GLY A 52 4.03 0.08 -8.15
C GLY A 52 3.28 -1.26 -8.07
N ASP A 53 2.69 -1.65 -6.93
CA ASP A 53 1.90 -2.88 -6.80
C ASP A 53 0.42 -2.74 -7.20
N GLY A 54 -0.08 -1.50 -7.31
CA GLY A 54 -1.42 -1.17 -7.80
C GLY A 54 -2.45 -0.83 -6.71
N LEU A 55 -2.02 -0.66 -5.46
CA LEU A 55 -2.76 0.02 -4.40
C LEU A 55 -2.36 1.52 -4.36
N ILE A 56 -3.14 2.35 -3.66
CA ILE A 56 -2.95 3.82 -3.57
C ILE A 56 -3.32 4.27 -2.15
N ASP A 57 -2.59 5.23 -1.60
CA ASP A 57 -2.84 5.86 -0.30
C ASP A 57 -3.13 4.83 0.81
N CYS A 58 -4.08 5.11 1.72
CA CYS A 58 -4.41 4.23 2.85
C CYS A 58 -5.02 2.85 2.48
N VAL A 59 -5.26 2.59 1.18
CA VAL A 59 -5.60 1.26 0.66
C VAL A 59 -4.34 0.38 0.56
N ASP A 60 -3.14 0.96 0.48
CA ASP A 60 -1.89 0.19 0.47
C ASP A 60 -1.56 -0.38 1.87
N LYS A 61 -1.38 -1.70 1.91
CA LYS A 61 -0.81 -2.50 3.00
C LYS A 61 0.54 -1.99 3.54
N ASP A 62 1.35 -1.29 2.74
CA ASP A 62 2.67 -0.78 3.18
C ASP A 62 2.55 0.58 3.92
N CYS A 63 1.42 1.28 3.80
CA CYS A 63 1.04 2.42 4.65
C CYS A 63 0.75 2.01 6.11
N TYR A 64 0.92 0.73 6.43
CA TYR A 64 0.86 0.14 7.77
C TYR A 64 2.24 -0.42 8.18
N PRO A 65 3.33 0.39 8.20
CA PRO A 65 4.71 -0.10 8.34
C PRO A 65 4.96 -0.78 9.69
N GLY A 66 4.95 -2.12 9.67
CA GLY A 66 5.09 -2.97 10.86
C GLY A 66 3.78 -3.37 11.54
N GLY A 67 2.63 -3.08 10.92
CA GLY A 67 1.28 -3.36 11.43
C GLY A 67 0.63 -2.19 12.19
N GLU A 68 1.23 -1.01 12.16
CA GLU A 68 0.69 0.24 12.70
C GLU A 68 0.61 1.25 11.53
N PRO A 69 -0.47 2.04 11.37
CA PRO A 69 -0.62 2.98 10.27
C PRO A 69 0.35 4.18 10.34
N VAL A 70 0.68 4.74 9.17
CA VAL A 70 1.21 6.12 9.05
C VAL A 70 0.20 7.14 9.58
N SER A 71 0.61 8.38 9.86
CA SER A 71 -0.24 9.33 10.60
C SER A 71 -1.43 9.88 9.80
N VAL A 72 -1.39 9.80 8.47
CA VAL A 72 -2.54 10.10 7.59
C VAL A 72 -3.59 8.97 7.57
N CYS A 73 -3.17 7.72 7.73
CA CYS A 73 -4.04 6.53 7.83
C CYS A 73 -4.33 6.11 9.29
N ALA A 74 -3.97 6.95 10.27
CA ALA A 74 -4.05 6.61 11.67
C ALA A 74 -5.45 6.84 12.24
N LYS A 75 -6.30 5.79 12.17
CA LYS A 75 -7.59 5.59 12.88
C LYS A 75 -8.01 6.80 13.72
N THR A 76 -8.75 7.73 13.13
CA THR A 76 -9.09 8.99 13.82
C THR A 76 -10.32 8.84 14.72
N VAL A 77 -11.08 7.77 14.51
CA VAL A 77 -12.32 7.39 15.21
C VAL A 77 -12.29 5.90 15.58
N ASP A 78 -13.11 5.51 16.58
CA ASP A 78 -13.36 4.11 16.94
C ASP A 78 -14.46 3.44 16.07
N ALA A 79 -15.06 4.18 15.14
CA ALA A 79 -16.15 3.80 14.24
C ALA A 79 -16.33 4.87 13.15
N GLU A 80 -16.48 4.49 11.88
CA GLU A 80 -16.78 5.44 10.78
C GLU A 80 -18.27 5.83 10.79
N VAL A 81 -18.60 7.07 11.17
CA VAL A 81 -20.01 7.48 11.30
C VAL A 81 -20.29 8.94 10.93
N GLY A 82 -21.19 9.14 9.96
CA GLY A 82 -21.74 10.44 9.59
C GLY A 82 -21.20 11.02 8.28
N GLU A 83 -21.94 11.95 7.68
CA GLU A 83 -21.76 12.51 6.31
C GLU A 83 -20.40 13.20 6.04
N ALA A 84 -19.50 13.23 7.02
CA ALA A 84 -18.18 13.86 6.95
C ALA A 84 -17.02 12.87 7.10
N LEU A 85 -17.32 11.57 7.18
CA LEU A 85 -16.37 10.45 7.17
C LEU A 85 -16.85 9.42 6.13
N CYS A 86 -18.13 9.03 6.21
CA CYS A 86 -18.83 8.14 5.27
C CYS A 86 -19.14 8.83 3.91
N GLY A 87 -18.11 9.31 3.21
CA GLY A 87 -18.21 10.07 1.97
C GLY A 87 -17.02 11.01 1.72
N ASP A 88 -15.84 10.71 2.28
CA ASP A 88 -14.60 11.46 2.04
C ASP A 88 -13.52 10.66 1.26
N GLY A 89 -13.73 9.35 1.04
CA GLY A 89 -12.82 8.46 0.32
C GLY A 89 -11.81 7.72 1.20
N ILE A 90 -11.90 7.82 2.53
CA ILE A 90 -10.88 7.33 3.46
C ILE A 90 -11.50 6.36 4.49
N ASP A 91 -10.87 5.19 4.66
CA ASP A 91 -11.11 4.27 5.78
C ASP A 91 -10.66 4.96 7.09
N ASN A 92 -11.59 5.70 7.70
CA ASN A 92 -11.35 6.62 8.81
C ASN A 92 -11.21 5.90 10.16
N ASP A 93 -11.81 4.70 10.27
CA ASP A 93 -11.70 3.85 11.46
C ASP A 93 -10.66 2.74 11.32
N GLY A 94 -10.26 2.35 10.10
CA GLY A 94 -9.12 1.50 9.72
C GLY A 94 -9.42 0.00 9.66
N ASP A 95 -10.61 -0.43 9.25
CA ASP A 95 -11.00 -1.87 9.23
C ASP A 95 -11.01 -2.51 7.83
N GLY A 96 -10.79 -1.72 6.78
CA GLY A 96 -10.64 -2.16 5.39
C GLY A 96 -11.88 -1.96 4.50
N TYR A 97 -12.92 -1.30 5.01
CA TYR A 97 -14.06 -0.79 4.25
C TYR A 97 -14.02 0.75 4.22
N PHE A 98 -14.72 1.38 3.28
CA PHE A 98 -14.61 2.82 2.99
C PHE A 98 -16.00 3.37 2.66
N ASP A 99 -16.34 4.56 3.17
CA ASP A 99 -17.58 5.28 2.82
C ASP A 99 -18.84 4.38 2.90
N CYS A 100 -19.58 4.23 1.79
CA CYS A 100 -20.79 3.43 1.71
C CYS A 100 -20.54 1.91 1.54
N ASP A 101 -19.30 1.43 1.45
CA ASP A 101 -18.98 0.00 1.61
C ASP A 101 -18.87 -0.41 3.09
N ASP A 102 -18.78 0.56 4.02
CA ASP A 102 -18.72 0.29 5.46
C ASP A 102 -20.10 0.03 6.13
N LYS A 103 -20.09 -0.81 7.16
CA LYS A 103 -21.23 -1.30 7.94
C LYS A 103 -21.72 -0.32 9.03
N GLU A 104 -20.85 0.48 9.64
CA GLU A 104 -21.23 1.56 10.56
C GLU A 104 -21.82 2.75 9.76
N CYS A 105 -21.28 3.02 8.57
CA CYS A 105 -21.85 3.97 7.61
C CYS A 105 -23.21 3.55 7.04
N ASN A 106 -23.40 2.27 6.72
CA ASN A 106 -24.70 1.69 6.34
C ASN A 106 -25.64 1.44 7.54
N GLY A 107 -25.17 1.56 8.78
CA GLY A 107 -25.95 1.31 10.00
C GLY A 107 -26.30 -0.16 10.27
N ASP A 108 -25.61 -1.11 9.64
CA ASP A 108 -25.79 -2.56 9.82
C ASP A 108 -25.23 -3.07 11.17
N ASP A 109 -24.33 -2.32 11.80
CA ASP A 109 -23.89 -2.55 13.19
C ASP A 109 -24.96 -2.15 14.24
N GLY A 110 -25.79 -1.15 13.90
CA GLY A 110 -26.74 -0.47 14.78
C GLY A 110 -26.59 1.06 14.87
N GLN A 111 -25.63 1.67 14.17
CA GLN A 111 -25.57 3.12 13.94
C GLN A 111 -26.71 3.60 13.02
N PRO A 112 -27.00 4.92 12.98
CA PRO A 112 -27.90 5.48 11.97
C PRO A 112 -27.18 5.62 10.63
N ALA A 113 -27.63 4.87 9.62
CA ALA A 113 -27.16 4.97 8.24
C ALA A 113 -27.07 6.43 7.74
N VAL A 114 -25.96 6.80 7.11
CA VAL A 114 -25.83 8.10 6.44
C VAL A 114 -26.73 8.17 5.22
N ARG A 115 -27.43 9.30 5.02
CA ARG A 115 -28.52 9.38 4.04
C ARG A 115 -28.07 9.32 2.58
N PHE A 116 -26.79 9.56 2.30
CA PHE A 116 -26.23 9.34 0.96
C PHE A 116 -25.98 7.85 0.66
N CYS A 117 -25.85 6.99 1.68
CA CYS A 117 -25.64 5.54 1.50
C CYS A 117 -26.95 4.73 1.41
N ILE A 118 -28.06 5.32 0.95
CA ILE A 118 -29.39 4.69 1.02
C ILE A 118 -30.03 4.59 -0.37
N GLU A 119 -29.91 3.43 -1.02
CA GLU A 119 -30.73 3.06 -2.18
C GLU A 119 -32.13 2.57 -1.76
N ALA A 120 -32.99 3.47 -1.29
CA ALA A 120 -34.31 3.07 -0.82
C ALA A 120 -35.42 4.14 -0.93
N ASP A 121 -35.19 5.28 -1.57
CA ASP A 121 -36.24 6.29 -1.79
C ASP A 121 -36.31 6.81 -3.23
N GLU A 122 -37.29 7.67 -3.52
CA GLU A 122 -37.55 8.16 -4.89
C GLU A 122 -36.46 9.11 -5.41
N GLU A 123 -35.61 9.67 -4.53
CA GLU A 123 -34.50 10.55 -4.91
C GLU A 123 -33.23 9.74 -5.18
N SER A 124 -32.92 8.70 -4.37
CA SER A 124 -31.78 7.79 -4.62
C SER A 124 -31.97 6.96 -5.89
N CYS A 125 -33.08 6.23 -5.97
CA CYS A 125 -33.32 5.20 -6.99
C CYS A 125 -33.67 5.76 -8.39
N SER A 126 -33.27 7.00 -8.70
CA SER A 126 -33.38 7.61 -10.03
C SER A 126 -32.38 8.75 -10.31
N ASP A 127 -31.21 8.76 -9.65
CA ASP A 127 -30.17 9.80 -9.83
C ASP A 127 -28.94 9.37 -10.66
N ASP A 128 -28.97 8.18 -11.28
CA ASP A 128 -27.90 7.52 -12.05
C ASP A 128 -26.66 7.08 -11.22
N ASN A 129 -26.71 7.10 -9.87
CA ASN A 129 -25.61 6.64 -8.99
C ASN A 129 -25.85 5.27 -8.34
N ASP A 130 -24.85 4.79 -7.61
CA ASP A 130 -24.90 3.63 -6.72
C ASP A 130 -24.72 4.17 -5.29
N ASN A 131 -25.82 4.53 -4.63
CA ASN A 131 -25.73 5.22 -3.35
C ASN A 131 -25.14 4.33 -2.26
N ASN A 132 -25.46 3.03 -2.21
CA ASN A 132 -25.07 2.13 -1.12
C ASN A 132 -23.83 1.26 -1.41
N GLY A 133 -23.09 1.53 -2.49
CA GLY A 133 -21.84 0.84 -2.86
C GLY A 133 -22.01 -0.59 -3.40
N ASN A 134 -23.22 -1.17 -3.40
CA ASN A 134 -23.39 -2.62 -3.54
C ASN A 134 -23.18 -3.17 -4.97
N GLY A 135 -22.95 -2.29 -5.96
CA GLY A 135 -22.69 -2.60 -7.37
C GLY A 135 -23.95 -2.54 -8.26
N PHE A 136 -25.05 -1.96 -7.79
CA PHE A 136 -26.34 -1.92 -8.50
C PHE A 136 -26.98 -0.51 -8.47
N ILE A 137 -26.95 0.18 -9.62
CA ILE A 137 -27.46 1.54 -9.83
C ILE A 137 -29.00 1.57 -10.01
N ASP A 138 -29.68 2.55 -9.42
CA ASP A 138 -31.13 2.80 -9.53
C ASP A 138 -31.99 1.50 -9.43
N CYS A 139 -32.91 1.31 -10.38
CA CYS A 139 -33.76 0.14 -10.56
C CYS A 139 -33.02 -1.18 -10.89
N ALA A 140 -31.68 -1.20 -10.91
CA ALA A 140 -30.92 -2.43 -10.85
C ALA A 140 -30.78 -2.97 -9.41
N ASP A 141 -30.78 -2.11 -8.38
CA ASP A 141 -30.77 -2.54 -6.98
C ASP A 141 -32.09 -3.26 -6.66
N PHE A 142 -32.00 -4.33 -5.88
CA PHE A 142 -33.12 -5.06 -5.34
C PHE A 142 -34.00 -4.22 -4.39
N SER A 143 -33.39 -3.28 -3.66
CA SER A 143 -34.02 -2.36 -2.71
C SER A 143 -35.00 -1.41 -3.43
N CYS A 144 -34.55 -0.82 -4.55
CA CYS A 144 -35.32 0.07 -5.40
C CYS A 144 -36.53 -0.61 -6.10
N GLN A 145 -36.51 -1.94 -6.32
CA GLN A 145 -37.61 -2.68 -6.99
C GLN A 145 -38.98 -2.54 -6.31
N SER A 146 -39.03 -2.09 -5.05
CA SER A 146 -40.27 -1.89 -4.32
C SER A 146 -40.93 -0.53 -4.55
N LEU A 147 -40.23 0.47 -5.13
CA LEU A 147 -40.71 1.84 -5.30
C LEU A 147 -41.55 2.04 -6.57
N GLU A 148 -42.31 3.14 -6.67
CA GLU A 148 -43.09 3.45 -7.88
C GLU A 148 -42.21 3.94 -9.05
N VAL A 149 -40.98 4.40 -8.79
CA VAL A 149 -40.03 4.86 -9.82
C VAL A 149 -39.49 3.70 -10.70
N CYS A 150 -39.58 2.46 -10.20
CA CYS A 150 -39.06 1.25 -10.84
C CYS A 150 -40.15 0.24 -11.29
N ARG A 151 -41.36 0.70 -11.66
CA ARG A 151 -42.53 -0.18 -11.95
C ARG A 151 -43.19 0.01 -13.33
#